data_AF-A0ABD3N7K1-F1
#
_entry.id   AF-A0ABD3N7K1-F1
#
_cell.length_a   1.000
_cell.length_b   1.000
_cell.length_c   1.000
_cell.angle_alpha   90.00
_cell.angle_beta   90.00
_cell.angle_gamma   90.00
#
_symmetry.space_group_name_H-M   'P 1'
#
loop_
_entity.id
_entity.type
_entity.pdbx_description
1 polymer ?
#
loop_
_entity_poly.entity_id
_entity_poly.type
_entity_poly.pdbx_seq_one_letter_code
_entity_poly.pdbx_strand_id
1 'polypeptide(L)'
;MKTAFLKIRTFSHPWKGESNKENSYYVGYEHRGLSEPMDTIVIDPEVCTVLKLRQLIEEQPNGNIMRRRLFFHDFIHFMQRCRNPLGYVGEELQTYRIGTLKGADAKDVKIIKKADESKLICDVIDDVSKTDIVLIPTTQIHPVTDRLSDKN
;
A
#
# COMPACT_ATOMS: atom_id res chain seq x y z
N MET A 1 -18.49 -19.34 1.56
CA MET A 1 -17.52 -18.28 1.87
C MET A 1 -16.31 -18.50 0.98
N LYS A 2 -16.04 -17.56 0.08
CA LYS A 2 -14.82 -17.59 -0.72
C LYS A 2 -13.77 -16.80 0.03
N THR A 3 -12.71 -17.48 0.44
CA THR A 3 -11.60 -16.83 1.12
C THR A 3 -10.55 -16.42 0.09
N ALA A 4 -10.08 -15.19 0.16
CA ALA A 4 -8.97 -14.69 -0.65
C ALA A 4 -7.79 -14.28 0.24
N PHE A 5 -6.59 -14.51 -0.26
CA PHE A 5 -5.32 -14.18 0.38
C PHE A 5 -4.69 -13.01 -0.36
N LEU A 6 -4.74 -11.84 0.26
CA LEU A 6 -4.19 -10.61 -0.30
C LEU A 6 -2.79 -10.36 0.24
N LYS A 7 -1.80 -10.38 -0.64
CA LYS A 7 -0.42 -10.02 -0.28
C LYS A 7 -0.29 -8.51 -0.18
N ILE A 8 0.36 -8.03 0.86
CA ILE A 8 0.57 -6.61 1.11
C ILE A 8 2.00 -6.23 0.74
N ARG A 9 2.14 -5.14 -0.02
CA ARG A 9 3.41 -4.52 -0.40
C ARG A 9 3.39 -3.04 -0.05
N THR A 10 4.55 -2.42 -0.11
CA THR A 10 4.70 -0.96 0.01
C THR A 10 5.30 -0.38 -1.27
N PHE A 11 5.07 0.91 -1.51
CA PHE A 11 5.61 1.63 -2.66
C PHE A 11 6.32 2.93 -2.25
N SER A 12 7.45 3.22 -2.89
CA SER A 12 8.09 4.53 -2.95
C SER A 12 8.82 4.72 -4.27
N HIS A 13 8.88 5.94 -4.77
CA HIS A 13 9.54 6.21 -6.04
C HIS A 13 11.03 5.82 -6.04
N PRO A 14 11.51 5.08 -7.07
CA PRO A 14 12.93 4.83 -7.22
C PRO A 14 13.65 6.13 -7.60
N TRP A 15 14.69 6.51 -6.85
CA TRP A 15 15.41 7.76 -7.11
C TRP A 15 16.54 7.57 -8.14
N LYS A 16 16.65 8.50 -9.11
CA LYS A 16 17.69 8.49 -10.17
C LYS A 16 19.14 8.50 -9.66
N GLY A 17 19.36 8.83 -8.38
CA GLY A 17 20.69 8.86 -7.75
C GLY A 17 21.03 7.66 -6.88
N GLU A 18 20.11 6.73 -6.65
CA GLU A 18 20.40 5.53 -5.87
C GLU A 18 21.01 4.47 -6.79
N SER A 19 22.32 4.22 -6.64
CA SER A 19 22.82 2.87 -6.94
C SER A 19 22.01 1.90 -6.08
N ASN A 20 21.61 0.74 -6.60
CA ASN A 20 20.81 -0.31 -5.93
C ASN A 20 21.42 -0.89 -4.62
N LYS A 21 22.08 -0.08 -3.79
CA LYS A 21 22.93 -0.43 -2.65
C LYS A 21 22.87 0.61 -1.52
N GLU A 22 21.78 1.35 -1.36
CA GLU A 22 21.59 2.02 -0.06
C GLU A 22 21.14 0.99 0.96
N ASN A 23 21.93 0.87 2.04
CA ASN A 23 21.78 -0.07 3.14
C ASN A 23 20.41 0.09 3.80
N SER A 24 19.42 -0.63 3.29
CA SER A 24 18.09 -0.69 3.86
C SER A 24 18.12 -1.69 5.02
N TYR A 25 18.01 -1.19 6.25
CA TYR A 25 17.65 -2.01 7.43
C TYR A 25 16.28 -2.71 7.25
N TYR A 26 15.58 -2.43 6.15
CA TYR A 26 14.48 -3.19 5.61
C TYR A 26 15.01 -4.06 4.47
N VAL A 27 15.20 -5.34 4.75
CA VAL A 27 15.47 -6.36 3.73
C VAL A 27 14.28 -6.34 2.74
N GLY A 28 14.54 -6.15 1.43
CA GLY A 28 13.55 -6.42 0.37
C GLY A 28 13.05 -5.25 -0.48
N TYR A 29 13.76 -4.12 -0.58
CA TYR A 29 13.46 -3.11 -1.61
C TYR A 29 14.15 -3.50 -2.93
N GLU A 30 13.53 -4.39 -3.72
CA GLU A 30 14.01 -4.76 -5.05
C GLU A 30 13.08 -4.26 -6.16
N HIS A 31 13.72 -3.69 -7.20
CA HIS A 31 13.16 -3.31 -8.50
C HIS A 31 12.04 -2.25 -8.51
N ARG A 32 12.42 -1.01 -8.85
CA ARG A 32 11.53 0.06 -9.35
C ARG A 32 10.52 0.62 -8.33
N GLY A 33 10.77 0.45 -7.04
CA GLY A 33 10.03 1.15 -5.99
C GLY A 33 8.95 0.34 -5.29
N LEU A 34 8.86 -0.98 -5.52
CA LEU A 34 7.97 -1.88 -4.77
C LEU A 34 8.79 -2.70 -3.77
N SER A 35 8.19 -3.00 -2.62
CA SER A 35 8.75 -4.01 -1.71
C SER A 35 8.39 -5.43 -2.14
N GLU A 36 9.15 -6.40 -1.62
CA GLU A 36 8.66 -7.77 -1.49
C GLU A 36 7.34 -7.81 -0.68
N PRO A 37 6.52 -8.86 -0.84
CA PRO A 37 5.34 -9.08 0.00
C PRO A 37 5.73 -9.12 1.49
N MET A 38 5.14 -8.23 2.30
CA MET A 38 5.46 -8.06 3.73
C MET A 38 4.48 -8.77 4.67
N ASP A 39 3.22 -8.88 4.26
CA ASP A 39 2.17 -9.58 5.02
C ASP A 39 1.13 -10.17 4.06
N THR A 40 0.25 -11.03 4.57
CA THR A 40 -0.91 -11.54 3.85
C THR A 40 -2.16 -11.38 4.69
N ILE A 41 -3.18 -10.74 4.12
CA ILE A 41 -4.47 -10.55 4.77
C ILE A 41 -5.49 -11.47 4.15
N VAL A 42 -6.21 -12.18 5.02
CA VAL A 42 -7.28 -13.09 4.64
C VAL A 42 -8.60 -12.33 4.69
N ILE A 43 -9.34 -12.34 3.59
CA ILE A 43 -10.65 -11.68 3.48
C ILE A 43 -11.68 -12.59 2.81
N ASP A 44 -12.95 -12.28 3.00
CA ASP A 44 -14.02 -12.73 2.10
C ASP A 44 -14.37 -11.57 1.15
N PRO A 45 -14.01 -11.66 -0.16
CA PRO A 45 -14.20 -10.56 -1.10
C PRO A 45 -15.65 -10.15 -1.33
N GLU A 46 -16.61 -11.04 -1.06
CA GLU A 46 -18.04 -10.81 -1.31
C GLU A 46 -18.66 -9.94 -0.20
N VAL A 47 -17.98 -9.78 0.94
CA VAL A 47 -18.47 -9.01 2.10
C VAL A 47 -17.49 -7.94 2.59
N CYS A 48 -16.22 -8.00 2.18
CA CYS A 48 -15.19 -7.07 2.62
C CYS A 48 -15.16 -5.82 1.73
N THR A 49 -15.39 -4.65 2.33
CA THR A 49 -15.17 -3.35 1.68
C THR A 49 -13.70 -2.96 1.72
N VAL A 50 -13.30 -2.03 0.85
CA VAL A 50 -11.93 -1.50 0.87
C VAL A 50 -11.62 -0.81 2.21
N LEU A 51 -12.60 -0.12 2.80
CA LEU A 51 -12.49 0.46 4.14
C LEU A 51 -12.30 -0.63 5.21
N LYS A 52 -12.99 -1.77 5.08
CA LYS A 52 -12.78 -2.89 6.02
C LYS A 52 -11.40 -3.51 5.85
N LEU A 53 -10.90 -3.63 4.62
CA LEU A 53 -9.53 -4.05 4.33
C LEU A 53 -8.51 -3.11 4.98
N ARG A 54 -8.73 -1.78 4.90
CA ARG A 54 -7.91 -0.79 5.61
C ARG A 54 -7.81 -1.09 7.10
N GLN A 55 -8.94 -1.33 7.77
CA GLN A 55 -8.93 -1.70 9.20
C GLN A 55 -8.17 -3.00 9.46
N LEU A 56 -8.31 -4.00 8.58
CA LEU A 56 -7.60 -5.28 8.69
C LEU A 56 -6.09 -5.15 8.43
N ILE A 57 -5.68 -4.17 7.63
CA ILE A 57 -4.27 -3.80 7.40
C ILE A 57 -3.69 -3.16 8.66
N GLU A 58 -4.43 -2.25 9.26
CA GLU A 58 -3.95 -1.45 10.38
C GLU A 58 -3.92 -2.24 11.69
N GLU A 59 -4.93 -3.08 11.90
CA GLU A 59 -5.18 -3.73 13.18
C GLU A 59 -5.49 -5.22 13.04
N GLN A 60 -5.21 -5.96 14.09
CA GLN A 60 -5.58 -7.36 14.24
C GLN A 60 -6.11 -7.62 15.66
N PRO A 61 -7.06 -8.54 15.81
CA PRO A 61 -7.51 -8.98 17.12
C PRO A 61 -6.35 -9.70 17.84
N ASN A 62 -6.12 -9.32 19.10
CA ASN A 62 -5.20 -10.01 20.01
C ASN A 62 -5.95 -10.24 21.33
N GLY A 63 -6.58 -11.41 21.44
CA GLY A 63 -7.55 -11.70 22.49
C GLY A 63 -8.76 -10.78 22.38
N ASN A 64 -9.09 -10.08 23.47
CA ASN A 64 -10.23 -9.16 23.55
C ASN A 64 -9.91 -7.73 23.11
N ILE A 65 -8.71 -7.47 22.60
CA ILE A 65 -8.24 -6.12 22.26
C ILE A 65 -7.82 -6.08 20.79
N MET A 66 -8.20 -5.00 20.09
CA MET A 66 -7.64 -4.68 18.77
C MET A 66 -6.25 -4.07 18.96
N ARG A 67 -5.23 -4.66 18.32
CA ARG A 67 -3.86 -4.15 18.34
C ARG A 67 -3.39 -3.83 16.94
N ARG A 68 -2.55 -2.80 16.83
CA ARG A 68 -1.87 -2.47 15.58
C ARG A 68 -1.04 -3.66 15.09
N ARG A 69 -1.13 -3.97 13.79
CA ARG A 69 -0.28 -5.01 13.18
C ARG A 69 1.18 -4.59 13.17
N LEU A 70 2.08 -5.56 13.33
CA LEU A 70 3.52 -5.29 13.32
C LEU A 70 3.96 -4.69 11.98
N PHE A 71 3.51 -5.27 10.86
CA PHE A 71 3.85 -4.72 9.54
C PHE A 71 3.32 -3.29 9.35
N PHE A 72 2.15 -2.95 9.91
CA PHE A 72 1.61 -1.61 9.78
C PHE A 72 2.38 -0.62 10.67
N HIS A 73 2.85 -1.06 11.84
CA HIS A 73 3.79 -0.28 12.63
C HIS A 73 5.07 0.02 11.85
N ASP A 74 5.64 -0.98 11.18
CA ASP A 74 6.80 -0.83 10.31
C ASP A 74 6.52 0.10 9.12
N PHE A 75 5.32 -0.01 8.52
CA PHE A 75 4.89 0.86 7.45
C PHE A 75 4.78 2.33 7.89
N ILE A 76 4.32 2.61 9.11
CA ILE A 76 4.33 3.98 9.66
C ILE A 76 5.76 4.54 9.73
N HIS A 77 6.71 3.76 10.24
CA HIS A 77 8.12 4.18 10.27
C HIS A 77 8.72 4.32 8.87
N PHE A 78 8.26 3.51 7.92
CA PHE A 78 8.61 3.67 6.51
C PHE A 78 8.08 5.00 5.96
N MET A 79 6.80 5.35 6.19
CA MET A 79 6.22 6.62 5.74
C MET A 79 7.00 7.84 6.25
N GLN A 80 7.41 7.82 7.54
CA GLN A 80 8.17 8.90 8.16
C GLN A 80 9.57 9.11 7.54
N ARG A 81 10.18 8.04 7.03
CA ARG A 81 11.49 8.08 6.35
C ARG A 81 11.36 8.20 4.84
N CYS A 82 10.16 8.02 4.31
CA CYS A 82 9.89 8.11 2.90
C CYS A 82 10.15 9.53 2.43
N ARG A 83 10.82 9.67 1.29
CA ARG A 83 11.14 11.00 0.74
C ARG A 83 9.86 11.76 0.46
N ASN A 84 9.92 13.08 0.56
CA ASN A 84 8.80 13.96 0.27
C ASN A 84 9.08 14.83 -0.97
N PRO A 85 9.09 14.24 -2.18
CA PRO A 85 9.46 14.95 -3.41
C PRO A 85 8.48 16.09 -3.75
N LEU A 86 7.25 16.01 -3.26
CA LEU A 86 6.16 16.93 -3.58
C LEU A 86 5.93 17.98 -2.48
N GLY A 87 6.75 17.99 -1.42
CA GLY A 87 6.73 19.04 -0.40
C GLY A 87 5.48 19.06 0.50
N TYR A 88 4.85 17.91 0.72
CA TYR A 88 3.74 17.77 1.67
C TYR A 88 4.13 18.21 3.09
N VAL A 89 3.17 18.72 3.86
CA VAL A 89 3.36 19.16 5.25
C VAL A 89 2.23 18.60 6.11
N GLY A 90 2.35 18.66 7.43
CA GLY A 90 1.24 18.31 8.33
C GLY A 90 0.81 16.84 8.27
N GLU A 91 -0.51 16.62 8.22
CA GLU A 91 -1.12 15.29 8.33
C GLU A 91 -0.83 14.41 7.11
N GLU A 92 -0.59 14.99 5.93
CA GLU A 92 -0.31 14.22 4.72
C GLU A 92 0.96 13.36 4.84
N LEU A 93 1.90 13.74 5.72
CA LEU A 93 3.11 12.95 6.02
C LEU A 93 2.81 11.62 6.73
N GLN A 94 1.62 11.46 7.32
CA GLN A 94 1.23 10.28 8.10
C GLN A 94 0.09 9.48 7.45
N THR A 95 -0.32 9.84 6.24
CA THR A 95 -1.44 9.20 5.54
C THR A 95 -0.96 8.38 4.35
N TYR A 96 -1.80 7.42 3.93
CA TYR A 96 -1.52 6.56 2.80
C TYR A 96 -2.79 6.24 2.00
N ARG A 97 -2.57 5.83 0.75
CA ARG A 97 -3.61 5.28 -0.13
C ARG A 97 -3.36 3.80 -0.38
N ILE A 98 -4.45 3.10 -0.66
CA ILE A 98 -4.42 1.69 -1.06
C ILE A 98 -4.36 1.66 -2.59
N GLY A 99 -3.42 0.91 -3.13
CA GLY A 99 -3.32 0.57 -4.53
C GLY A 99 -3.42 -0.93 -4.77
N THR A 100 -3.50 -1.29 -6.05
CA THR A 100 -3.57 -2.67 -6.53
C THR A 100 -2.49 -2.95 -7.54
N LEU A 101 -1.99 -4.18 -7.57
CA LEU A 101 -0.96 -4.63 -8.49
C LEU A 101 -1.33 -6.03 -9.00
N LYS A 102 -1.60 -6.18 -10.30
CA LYS A 102 -1.89 -7.47 -10.95
C LYS A 102 -0.64 -8.14 -11.56
N GLY A 103 0.50 -7.45 -11.57
CA GLY A 103 1.74 -7.87 -12.19
C GLY A 103 2.93 -7.78 -11.24
N ALA A 104 4.15 -7.73 -11.80
CA ALA A 104 5.37 -7.57 -11.02
C ALA A 104 6.00 -6.17 -11.16
N ASP A 105 5.48 -5.32 -12.05
CA ASP A 105 6.07 -4.00 -12.34
C ASP A 105 5.36 -2.89 -11.57
N ALA A 106 6.13 -2.00 -10.97
CA ALA A 106 5.64 -0.83 -10.25
C ALA A 106 4.78 0.11 -11.12
N LYS A 107 4.97 0.06 -12.44
CA LYS A 107 4.15 0.82 -13.41
C LYS A 107 2.69 0.37 -13.45
N ASP A 108 2.40 -0.86 -13.04
CA ASP A 108 1.05 -1.43 -13.06
C ASP A 108 0.26 -1.11 -11.79
N VAL A 109 0.87 -0.41 -10.83
CA VAL A 109 0.20 -0.01 -9.58
C VAL A 109 -0.90 0.99 -9.90
N LYS A 110 -2.14 0.64 -9.50
CA LYS A 110 -3.32 1.49 -9.64
C LYS A 110 -3.86 1.88 -8.29
N ILE A 111 -3.96 3.18 -8.03
CA ILE A 111 -4.50 3.72 -6.77
C ILE A 111 -6.02 3.52 -6.75
N ILE A 112 -6.53 2.97 -5.65
CA ILE A 112 -7.97 2.93 -5.39
C ILE A 112 -8.43 4.34 -5.02
N LYS A 113 -9.48 4.84 -5.70
CA LYS A 113 -10.01 6.18 -5.44
C LYS A 113 -10.63 6.21 -4.05
N LYS A 114 -10.49 7.35 -3.34
CA LYS A 114 -11.12 7.53 -2.02
C LYS A 114 -12.63 7.27 -2.03
N ALA A 115 -13.30 7.67 -3.11
CA ALA A 115 -14.74 7.46 -3.29
C ALA A 115 -15.15 5.98 -3.41
N ASP A 116 -14.20 5.09 -3.72
CA ASP A 116 -14.44 3.66 -3.83
C ASP A 116 -14.16 2.91 -2.52
N GLU A 117 -13.72 3.60 -1.45
CA GLU A 117 -13.38 2.92 -0.18
C GLU A 117 -14.59 2.25 0.49
N SER A 118 -15.80 2.76 0.26
CA SER A 118 -17.03 2.17 0.77
C SER A 118 -17.55 0.99 -0.06
N LYS A 119 -16.98 0.73 -1.24
CA LYS A 119 -17.39 -0.36 -2.13
C LYS A 119 -16.79 -1.68 -1.69
N LEU A 120 -17.42 -2.79 -2.10
CA LEU A 120 -16.86 -4.13 -1.92
C LEU A 120 -15.58 -4.28 -2.75
N ILE A 121 -14.65 -5.07 -2.24
CA ILE A 121 -13.37 -5.30 -2.92
C ILE A 121 -13.58 -5.94 -4.29
N CYS A 122 -14.57 -6.83 -4.43
CA CYS A 122 -14.92 -7.43 -5.72
C CYS A 122 -15.43 -6.42 -6.76
N ASP A 123 -15.99 -5.29 -6.34
CA ASP A 123 -16.48 -4.24 -7.24
C ASP A 123 -15.34 -3.31 -7.72
N VAL A 124 -14.22 -3.33 -7.00
CA VAL A 124 -13.04 -2.48 -7.26
C VAL A 124 -11.91 -3.27 -7.93
N ILE A 125 -11.84 -4.58 -7.67
CA ILE A 125 -10.77 -5.47 -8.12
C ILE A 125 -11.35 -6.69 -8.83
N ASP A 126 -11.12 -6.81 -10.15
CA ASP A 126 -11.71 -7.88 -10.96
C ASP A 126 -11.26 -9.30 -10.58
N ASP A 127 -10.00 -9.50 -10.21
CA ASP A 127 -9.44 -10.81 -9.82
C ASP A 127 -8.58 -10.65 -8.56
N VAL A 128 -9.27 -10.71 -7.41
CA VAL A 128 -8.68 -10.56 -6.07
C VAL A 128 -7.57 -11.59 -5.83
N SER A 129 -7.65 -12.79 -6.43
CA SER A 129 -6.68 -13.87 -6.20
C SER A 129 -5.32 -13.64 -6.84
N LYS A 130 -5.26 -12.79 -7.87
CA LYS A 130 -4.03 -12.44 -8.61
C LYS A 130 -3.60 -11.00 -8.37
N THR A 131 -4.20 -10.33 -7.39
CA THR A 131 -3.96 -8.92 -7.12
C THR A 131 -3.30 -8.76 -5.77
N ASP A 132 -2.11 -8.17 -5.78
CA ASP A 132 -1.44 -7.71 -4.56
C ASP A 132 -1.99 -6.33 -4.18
N ILE A 133 -2.07 -6.07 -2.88
CA ILE A 133 -2.42 -4.77 -2.32
C ILE A 133 -1.14 -3.99 -2.04
N VAL A 134 -1.12 -2.73 -2.44
CA VAL A 134 0.05 -1.86 -2.29
C VAL A 134 -0.30 -0.68 -1.39
N LEU A 135 0.48 -0.49 -0.33
CA LEU A 135 0.39 0.67 0.54
C LEU A 135 1.30 1.78 0.01
N ILE A 136 0.70 2.93 -0.26
CA ILE A 136 1.39 4.05 -0.92
C ILE A 136 1.31 5.26 0.01
N PRO A 137 2.44 5.73 0.58
CA PRO A 137 2.46 6.96 1.35
C PRO A 137 1.93 8.12 0.49
N THR A 138 1.11 9.00 1.07
CA THR A 138 0.52 10.13 0.32
C THR A 138 1.60 11.03 -0.31
N THR A 139 2.77 11.12 0.33
CA THR A 139 3.94 11.87 -0.19
C THR A 139 4.47 11.38 -1.53
N GLN A 140 4.11 10.16 -1.94
CA GLN A 140 4.49 9.55 -3.22
C GLN A 140 3.46 9.77 -4.33
N ILE A 141 2.33 10.42 -4.04
CA ILE A 141 1.20 10.59 -4.96
C ILE A 141 1.11 12.05 -5.35
N HIS A 142 1.03 12.34 -6.65
CA HIS A 142 0.89 13.71 -7.11
C HIS A 142 -0.48 14.32 -6.69
N PRO A 143 -0.53 15.48 -6.03
CA PRO A 143 -1.73 16.01 -5.38
C PRO A 143 -2.87 16.32 -6.35
N VAL A 144 -2.53 16.71 -7.59
CA VAL A 144 -3.51 17.14 -8.61
C VAL A 144 -3.95 15.98 -9.51
N THR A 145 -3.05 15.05 -9.81
CA THR A 145 -3.29 14.03 -10.84
C THR A 145 -3.65 12.67 -10.23
N ASP A 146 -3.46 12.47 -8.92
CA ASP A 146 -3.65 11.21 -8.20
C ASP A 146 -2.84 10.06 -8.87
N ARG A 147 -1.63 10.39 -9.36
CA ARG A 147 -0.72 9.45 -10.05
C ARG A 147 0.58 9.25 -9.29
N LEU A 148 1.19 8.07 -9.49
CA LEU A 148 2.49 7.66 -8.95
C LEU A 148 3.66 8.01 -9.89
N SER A 149 3.57 9.09 -10.67
CA SER A 149 4.68 9.48 -11.57
C SER A 149 4.68 10.97 -11.83
N ASP A 150 5.87 11.58 -11.85
CA ASP A 150 6.13 12.96 -12.32
C ASP A 150 6.05 13.11 -13.85
N LYS A 151 5.29 12.26 -14.54
CA LYS A 151 5.10 12.42 -15.98
C LYS A 151 3.91 13.33 -16.26
N ASN A 152 4.23 14.55 -16.66
CA ASN A 152 3.50 15.25 -17.72
C ASN A 152 3.42 14.36 -18.96
#